data_AF-A0A933KVL1-F1
#
_entry.id   AF-A0A933KVL1-F1
#
_cell.length_a   1.000
_cell.length_b   1.000
_cell.length_c   1.000
_cell.angle_alpha   90.00
_cell.angle_beta   90.00
_cell.angle_gamma   90.00
#
_symmetry.space_group_name_H-M   'P 1'
#
loop_
_entity.id
_entity.type
_entity.pdbx_description
1 polymer ?
#
loop_
_entity_poly.entity_id
_entity_poly.type
_entity_poly.pdbx_seq_one_letter_code
_entity_poly.pdbx_strand_id
1 'polypeptide(L)'
;ADTGRSTLAPLGFNNTFAILVRAADARALGLTRLSQLGGHAPAWRAAFGYEFLERPDGYNGLAEVYGLRFREAPRSMDLTLTYRALADRQVDVIAGDSTAGLIDALDLFMLEDDRRYFPPYDAIPVVHAATLLRHPDIGAAIARVSGRVTAEVMRRMNAAVDAGREDPSAVVSAFLDTLDRGV
;
A
#
# COMPACT_ATOMS: atom_id res chain seq x y z
N ALA A 1 9.39 -25.73 -6.15
CA ALA A 1 8.51 -26.43 -7.09
C ALA A 1 8.74 -25.85 -8.47
N ASP A 2 8.91 -26.72 -9.48
CA ASP A 2 9.20 -26.37 -10.87
C ASP A 2 7.93 -25.84 -11.55
N THR A 3 7.55 -24.60 -11.20
CA THR A 3 6.29 -23.99 -11.66
C THR A 3 6.36 -23.49 -13.11
N GLY A 4 7.52 -23.61 -13.77
CA GLY A 4 7.78 -23.01 -15.08
C GLY A 4 7.72 -21.48 -15.07
N ARG A 5 7.85 -20.84 -13.90
CA ARG A 5 7.86 -19.38 -13.71
C ARG A 5 9.23 -18.92 -13.22
N SER A 6 9.61 -17.73 -13.65
CA SER A 6 10.81 -17.02 -13.24
C SER A 6 10.43 -15.66 -12.66
N THR A 7 11.06 -15.29 -11.55
CA THR A 7 11.02 -13.94 -11.01
C THR A 7 12.11 -13.10 -11.66
N LEU A 8 11.81 -11.83 -11.91
CA LEU A 8 12.79 -10.84 -12.38
C LEU A 8 13.18 -9.89 -11.24
N ALA A 9 14.10 -8.96 -11.51
CA ALA A 9 14.51 -7.99 -10.51
C ALA A 9 13.31 -7.11 -10.07
N PRO A 10 13.19 -6.78 -8.77
CA PRO A 10 12.10 -5.95 -8.25
C PRO A 10 12.01 -4.59 -8.96
N LEU A 11 10.81 -4.05 -9.05
CA LEU A 11 10.57 -2.71 -9.63
C LEU A 11 11.15 -1.58 -8.77
N GLY A 12 11.25 -1.78 -7.45
CA GLY A 12 11.93 -0.86 -6.54
C GLY A 12 11.07 -0.31 -5.38
N PHE A 13 9.82 -0.75 -5.25
CA PHE A 13 8.94 -0.35 -4.16
C PHE A 13 8.40 -1.52 -3.36
N ASN A 14 8.13 -1.25 -2.08
CA ASN A 14 7.45 -2.12 -1.13
C ASN A 14 6.03 -1.58 -0.89
N ASN A 15 5.00 -2.32 -1.30
CA ASN A 15 3.59 -1.98 -1.08
C ASN A 15 3.02 -2.72 0.14
N THR A 16 3.66 -2.55 1.30
CA THR A 16 3.17 -3.13 2.55
C THR A 16 1.88 -2.48 3.03
N PHE A 17 1.18 -3.14 3.96
CA PHE A 17 0.03 -2.57 4.63
C PHE A 17 0.42 -1.30 5.41
N ALA A 18 -0.46 -0.32 5.37
CA ALA A 18 -0.36 0.94 6.07
C ALA A 18 -1.58 1.08 6.99
N ILE A 19 -1.35 1.29 8.28
CA ILE A 19 -2.44 1.69 9.18
C ILE A 19 -2.58 3.20 9.12
N LEU A 20 -3.76 3.64 8.70
CA LEU A 20 -4.05 5.02 8.38
C LEU A 20 -5.05 5.62 9.36
N VAL A 21 -4.78 6.86 9.74
CA VAL A 21 -5.70 7.74 10.49
C VAL A 21 -5.81 9.06 9.73
N ARG A 22 -6.75 9.93 10.10
CA ARG A 22 -6.77 11.30 9.57
C ARG A 22 -5.54 12.07 10.07
N ALA A 23 -4.87 12.85 9.22
CA ALA A 23 -3.71 13.63 9.65
C ALA A 23 -4.07 14.66 10.73
N ALA A 24 -5.28 15.22 10.69
CA ALA A 24 -5.78 16.10 11.75
C ALA A 24 -5.83 15.41 13.12
N ASP A 25 -6.27 14.15 13.18
CA ASP A 25 -6.37 13.39 14.44
C ASP A 25 -4.99 12.94 14.91
N ALA A 26 -4.11 12.54 13.97
CA ALA A 26 -2.71 12.25 14.29
C ALA A 26 -2.01 13.45 14.95
N ARG A 27 -2.17 14.65 14.38
CA ARG A 27 -1.63 15.89 14.93
C ARG A 27 -2.23 16.22 16.30
N ALA A 28 -3.56 16.13 16.43
CA ALA A 28 -4.26 16.49 17.67
C ALA A 28 -3.93 15.55 18.84
N LEU A 29 -3.67 14.27 18.57
CA LEU A 29 -3.42 13.23 19.56
C LEU A 29 -1.93 12.88 19.70
N GLY A 30 -1.05 13.47 18.90
CA GLY A 30 0.39 13.16 18.90
C GLY A 30 0.70 11.74 18.40
N LEU A 31 -0.09 11.22 17.47
CA LEU A 31 0.10 9.88 16.91
C LEU A 31 1.10 9.92 15.76
N THR A 32 2.14 9.10 15.90
CA THR A 32 3.20 8.89 14.90
C THR A 32 3.46 7.40 14.67
N ARG A 33 3.17 6.57 15.68
CA ARG A 33 3.46 5.13 15.74
C ARG A 33 2.20 4.32 15.97
N LEU A 34 2.20 3.11 15.43
CA LEU A 34 1.08 2.19 15.53
C LEU A 34 0.85 1.71 16.98
N SER A 35 1.91 1.57 17.78
CA SER A 35 1.82 1.25 19.20
C SER A 35 1.04 2.25 20.05
N GLN A 36 0.88 3.49 19.58
CA GLN A 36 0.10 4.51 20.28
C GLN A 36 -1.41 4.29 20.13
N LEU A 37 -1.87 3.52 19.13
CA LEU A 37 -3.30 3.28 18.91
C LEU A 37 -3.98 2.51 20.03
N GLY A 38 -3.27 1.67 20.78
CA GLY A 38 -3.87 0.83 21.82
C GLY A 38 -4.68 1.62 22.85
N GLY A 39 -4.24 2.84 23.20
CA GLY A 39 -4.95 3.72 24.13
C GLY A 39 -6.23 4.36 23.55
N HIS A 40 -6.35 4.44 22.23
CA HIS A 40 -7.48 5.07 21.53
C HIS A 40 -8.47 4.07 20.95
N ALA A 41 -8.00 2.86 20.63
CA ALA A 41 -8.78 1.80 20.00
C ALA A 41 -10.15 1.58 20.67
N PRO A 42 -10.30 1.53 22.00
CA PRO A 42 -11.60 1.26 22.64
C PRO A 42 -12.69 2.30 22.33
N ALA A 43 -12.32 3.51 21.93
CA ALA A 43 -13.26 4.57 21.52
C ALA A 43 -13.42 4.68 20.00
N TRP A 44 -12.55 4.04 19.23
CA TRP A 44 -12.44 4.21 17.79
C TRP A 44 -13.17 3.12 17.01
N ARG A 45 -13.69 3.50 15.84
CA ARG A 45 -14.31 2.60 14.88
C ARG A 45 -13.29 2.25 13.80
N ALA A 46 -13.11 0.97 13.51
CA ALA A 46 -12.23 0.51 12.43
C ALA A 46 -13.05 0.03 11.23
N ALA A 47 -12.52 0.22 10.02
CA ALA A 47 -12.95 -0.56 8.85
C ALA A 47 -11.75 -1.05 8.05
N PHE A 48 -11.84 -2.27 7.58
CA PHE A 48 -10.77 -2.96 6.87
C PHE A 48 -11.30 -3.66 5.61
N GLY A 49 -10.42 -3.81 4.62
CA GLY A 49 -10.65 -4.69 3.49
C GLY A 49 -10.90 -6.13 3.95
N TYR A 50 -11.80 -6.84 3.27
CA TYR A 50 -12.10 -8.25 3.59
C TYR A 50 -10.83 -9.12 3.65
N GLU A 51 -9.91 -8.95 2.70
CA GLU A 51 -8.64 -9.69 2.71
C GLU A 51 -7.82 -9.42 3.97
N PHE A 52 -7.76 -8.16 4.44
CA PHE A 52 -7.00 -7.82 5.64
C PHE A 52 -7.61 -8.46 6.90
N LEU A 53 -8.92 -8.66 6.96
CA LEU A 53 -9.58 -9.32 8.08
C LEU A 53 -9.26 -10.83 8.16
N GLU A 54 -9.15 -11.48 7.01
CA GLU A 54 -9.01 -12.94 6.89
C GLU A 54 -7.54 -13.41 6.88
N ARG A 55 -6.61 -12.57 6.45
CA ARG A 55 -5.21 -12.95 6.29
C ARG A 55 -4.54 -13.30 7.63
N PRO A 56 -3.66 -14.32 7.67
CA PRO A 56 -2.87 -14.64 8.86
C PRO A 56 -1.96 -13.50 9.32
N ASP A 57 -1.42 -12.74 8.36
CA ASP A 57 -0.61 -11.53 8.58
C ASP A 57 -1.47 -10.24 8.51
N GLY A 58 -2.78 -10.38 8.67
CA GLY A 58 -3.76 -9.31 8.65
C GLY A 58 -4.17 -8.82 10.05
N TYR A 59 -5.43 -8.40 10.17
CA TYR A 59 -5.96 -7.74 11.37
C TYR A 59 -5.80 -8.55 12.65
N ASN A 60 -6.10 -9.85 12.62
CA ASN A 60 -6.11 -10.67 13.85
C ASN A 60 -4.74 -10.71 14.51
N GLY A 61 -3.68 -10.96 13.73
CA GLY A 61 -2.31 -10.94 14.25
C GLY A 61 -1.84 -9.53 14.60
N LEU A 62 -2.23 -8.52 13.83
CA LEU A 62 -1.91 -7.12 14.16
C LEU A 62 -2.51 -6.73 15.53
N ALA A 63 -3.78 -7.07 15.74
CA ALA A 63 -4.50 -6.75 16.96
C ALA A 63 -3.87 -7.43 18.18
N GLU A 64 -3.37 -8.66 18.05
CA GLU A 64 -2.62 -9.34 19.10
C GLU A 64 -1.30 -8.63 19.40
N VAL A 65 -0.49 -8.36 18.36
CA VAL A 65 0.83 -7.74 18.50
C VAL A 65 0.76 -6.34 19.09
N TYR A 66 -0.28 -5.57 18.74
CA TYR A 66 -0.44 -4.18 19.17
C TYR A 66 -1.44 -3.98 20.32
N GLY A 67 -2.11 -5.05 20.78
CA GLY A 67 -3.14 -4.97 21.83
C GLY A 67 -4.36 -4.15 21.42
N LEU A 68 -4.73 -4.19 20.14
CA LEU A 68 -5.83 -3.39 19.60
C LEU A 68 -7.18 -4.02 19.97
N ARG A 69 -8.01 -3.26 20.67
CA ARG A 69 -9.41 -3.62 20.97
C ARG A 69 -10.29 -2.44 20.61
N PHE A 70 -10.94 -2.52 19.46
CA PHE A 70 -11.80 -1.45 18.96
C PHE A 70 -13.14 -1.37 19.70
N ARG A 71 -13.80 -0.22 19.60
CA ARG A 71 -15.14 0.01 20.18
C ARG A 71 -16.15 -1.07 19.79
N GLU A 72 -16.06 -1.52 18.55
CA GLU A 72 -16.87 -2.57 17.94
C GLU A 72 -15.98 -3.40 17.01
N ALA A 73 -16.48 -4.56 16.57
CA ALA A 73 -15.78 -5.36 15.57
C ALA A 73 -15.53 -4.49 14.31
N PRO A 74 -14.31 -4.53 13.73
CA PRO A 74 -14.04 -3.75 12.52
C PRO A 74 -15.04 -4.07 11.41
N ARG A 75 -15.51 -3.03 10.73
CA ARG A 75 -16.40 -3.19 9.59
C ARG A 75 -15.62 -3.71 8.39
N SER A 76 -16.15 -4.72 7.72
CA SER A 76 -15.65 -5.15 6.41
C SER A 76 -16.19 -4.21 5.33
N MET A 77 -15.31 -3.71 4.48
CA MET A 77 -15.66 -2.78 3.40
C MET A 77 -14.67 -2.92 2.25
N ASP A 78 -15.08 -2.56 1.04
CA ASP A 78 -14.16 -2.42 -0.09
C ASP A 78 -12.97 -1.50 0.24
N LEU A 79 -11.77 -1.89 -0.19
CA LEU A 79 -10.53 -1.20 0.17
C LEU A 79 -10.59 0.29 -0.18
N THR A 80 -10.99 0.64 -1.40
CA THR A 80 -11.05 2.04 -1.85
C THR A 80 -12.10 2.84 -1.06
N LEU A 81 -13.19 2.21 -0.63
CA LEU A 81 -14.21 2.86 0.20
C LEU A 81 -13.73 3.15 1.63
N THR A 82 -12.77 2.37 2.17
CA THR A 82 -12.20 2.63 3.52
C THR A 82 -11.52 3.99 3.61
N TYR A 83 -10.77 4.41 2.59
CA TYR A 83 -10.13 5.71 2.51
C TYR A 83 -11.13 6.87 2.64
N ARG A 84 -12.23 6.80 1.88
CA ARG A 84 -13.28 7.82 1.92
C ARG A 84 -14.02 7.82 3.25
N ALA A 85 -14.35 6.64 3.77
CA ALA A 85 -15.00 6.52 5.08
C ALA A 85 -14.12 7.09 6.21
N LEU A 86 -12.80 6.97 6.12
CA LEU A 86 -11.87 7.58 7.07
C LEU A 86 -11.87 9.10 6.95
N ALA A 87 -11.77 9.64 5.73
CA ALA A 87 -11.83 11.07 5.45
C ALA A 87 -13.14 11.70 5.93
N ASP A 88 -14.26 11.03 5.67
CA ASP A 88 -15.63 11.45 6.04
C ASP A 88 -15.98 11.20 7.51
N ARG A 89 -15.01 10.81 8.34
CA ARG A 89 -15.18 10.53 9.79
C ARG A 89 -16.21 9.44 10.10
N GLN A 90 -16.49 8.55 9.16
CA GLN A 90 -17.34 7.40 9.38
C GLN A 90 -16.62 6.32 10.19
N VAL A 91 -15.32 6.15 9.97
CA VAL A 91 -14.39 5.33 10.77
C VAL A 91 -13.22 6.19 11.22
N ASP A 92 -12.43 5.71 12.17
CA ASP A 92 -11.33 6.43 12.80
C ASP A 92 -9.95 5.86 12.44
N VAL A 93 -9.92 4.61 11.98
CA VAL A 93 -8.72 3.93 11.51
C VAL A 93 -9.05 2.91 10.41
N ILE A 94 -8.16 2.78 9.44
CA ILE A 94 -8.25 1.79 8.36
C ILE A 94 -6.89 1.13 8.13
N ALA A 95 -6.90 0.04 7.34
CA ALA A 95 -5.72 -0.57 6.75
C ALA A 95 -5.79 -0.34 5.25
N GLY A 96 -4.72 0.22 4.69
CA GLY A 96 -4.58 0.56 3.28
C GLY A 96 -3.23 0.12 2.72
N ASP A 97 -2.98 0.48 1.47
CA ASP A 97 -1.71 0.25 0.79
C ASP A 97 -0.76 1.44 1.00
N SER A 98 0.50 1.18 1.35
CA SER A 98 1.52 2.23 1.57
C SER A 98 1.85 3.05 0.31
N THR A 99 1.48 2.55 -0.86
CA THR A 99 1.63 3.24 -2.14
C THR A 99 0.34 3.86 -2.68
N ALA A 100 -0.78 3.82 -1.94
CA ALA A 100 -2.04 4.40 -2.40
C ALA A 100 -1.93 5.93 -2.54
N GLY A 101 -2.36 6.46 -3.69
CA GLY A 101 -2.40 7.90 -3.94
C GLY A 101 -3.44 8.65 -3.09
N LEU A 102 -4.45 7.92 -2.61
CA LEU A 102 -5.50 8.45 -1.74
C LEU A 102 -5.00 8.91 -0.36
N ILE A 103 -3.81 8.47 0.08
CA ILE A 103 -3.22 8.93 1.34
C ILE A 103 -3.00 10.45 1.29
N ASP A 104 -2.30 10.91 0.27
CA ASP A 104 -1.98 12.33 0.08
C ASP A 104 -3.22 13.12 -0.33
N ALA A 105 -4.06 12.55 -1.21
CA ALA A 105 -5.25 13.23 -1.73
C ALA A 105 -6.33 13.49 -0.66
N LEU A 106 -6.34 12.73 0.44
CA LEU A 106 -7.36 12.82 1.51
C LEU A 106 -6.78 13.31 2.86
N ASP A 107 -5.56 13.86 2.88
CA ASP A 107 -4.84 14.28 4.11
C ASP A 107 -4.86 13.19 5.20
N LEU A 108 -4.48 11.97 4.81
CA LEU A 108 -4.37 10.82 5.72
C LEU A 108 -2.93 10.66 6.20
N PHE A 109 -2.77 10.08 7.38
CA PHE A 109 -1.49 9.85 8.01
C PHE A 109 -1.25 8.37 8.20
N MET A 110 -0.13 7.90 7.67
CA MET A 110 0.37 6.54 7.86
C MET A 110 1.18 6.46 9.15
N LEU A 111 0.72 5.64 10.08
CA LEU A 111 1.43 5.37 11.33
C LEU A 111 2.65 4.49 11.06
N GLU A 112 3.77 4.79 11.73
CA GLU A 112 4.97 3.93 11.72
C GLU A 112 4.63 2.58 12.37
N ASP A 113 4.83 1.47 11.64
CA ASP A 113 4.79 0.11 12.18
C ASP A 113 6.05 -0.13 13.04
N ASP A 114 6.05 0.43 14.25
CA ASP A 114 7.21 0.49 15.13
C ASP A 114 7.61 -0.87 15.73
N ARG A 115 6.74 -1.88 15.63
CA ARG A 115 7.03 -3.28 15.98
C ARG A 115 7.32 -4.17 14.77
N ARG A 116 7.33 -3.61 13.55
CA ARG A 116 7.65 -4.30 12.29
C ARG A 116 6.80 -5.56 12.09
N TYR A 117 5.50 -5.43 12.33
CA TYR A 117 4.56 -6.53 12.15
C TYR A 117 4.42 -6.93 10.68
N PHE A 118 4.34 -5.95 9.77
CA PHE A 118 4.08 -6.26 8.37
C PHE A 118 5.34 -6.75 7.64
N PRO A 119 5.23 -7.84 6.86
CA PRO A 119 6.31 -8.26 5.99
C PRO A 119 6.51 -7.26 4.83
N PRO A 120 7.66 -7.32 4.15
CA PRO A 120 7.83 -6.59 2.89
C PRO A 120 6.98 -7.20 1.78
N TYR A 121 6.42 -6.33 0.93
CA TYR A 121 5.64 -6.65 -0.25
C TYR A 121 6.28 -5.99 -1.48
N ASP A 122 7.44 -6.51 -1.87
CA ASP A 122 8.18 -6.00 -3.03
C ASP A 122 7.46 -6.36 -4.33
N ALA A 123 7.31 -5.36 -5.22
CA ALA A 123 6.74 -5.57 -6.54
C ALA A 123 7.74 -6.27 -7.47
N ILE A 124 7.52 -7.57 -7.70
CA ILE A 124 8.40 -8.43 -8.48
C ILE A 124 7.66 -8.93 -9.73
N PRO A 125 8.16 -8.66 -10.95
CA PRO A 125 7.62 -9.24 -12.16
C PRO A 125 7.82 -10.75 -12.19
N VAL A 126 6.74 -11.49 -12.51
CA VAL A 126 6.76 -12.95 -12.66
C VAL A 126 6.39 -13.29 -14.10
N VAL A 127 7.24 -14.06 -14.77
CA VAL A 127 7.07 -14.42 -16.18
C VAL A 127 7.23 -15.92 -16.35
N HIS A 128 6.56 -16.52 -17.34
CA HIS A 128 6.84 -17.90 -17.72
C HIS A 128 8.26 -18.05 -18.25
N ALA A 129 9.02 -19.01 -17.70
CA ALA A 129 10.40 -19.26 -18.08
C ALA A 129 10.54 -19.55 -19.59
N ALA A 130 9.63 -20.34 -20.15
CA ALA A 130 9.62 -20.63 -21.58
C ALA A 130 9.38 -19.38 -22.46
N THR A 131 8.65 -18.39 -21.96
CA THR A 131 8.45 -17.11 -22.67
C THR A 131 9.71 -16.28 -22.65
N LEU A 132 10.40 -16.17 -21.51
CA LEU A 132 11.69 -15.46 -21.41
C LEU A 132 12.76 -16.09 -22.30
N LEU A 133 12.78 -17.41 -22.44
CA LEU A 133 13.72 -18.09 -23.33
C LEU A 133 13.44 -17.81 -24.82
N ARG A 134 12.17 -17.69 -25.21
CA ARG A 134 11.78 -17.36 -26.60
C ARG A 134 11.90 -15.86 -26.92
N HIS A 135 11.69 -15.02 -25.92
CA HIS A 135 11.63 -13.56 -26.02
C HIS A 135 12.51 -12.91 -24.95
N PRO A 136 13.85 -12.99 -25.08
CA PRO A 136 14.77 -12.44 -24.09
C PRO A 136 14.70 -10.91 -23.99
N ASP A 137 14.17 -10.24 -25.01
CA ASP A 137 13.87 -8.81 -25.06
C ASP A 137 12.89 -8.38 -23.96
N ILE A 138 11.97 -9.25 -23.53
CA ILE A 138 11.07 -8.99 -22.39
C ILE A 138 11.88 -8.76 -21.11
N GLY A 139 12.88 -9.62 -20.86
CA GLY A 139 13.75 -9.50 -19.70
C GLY A 139 14.56 -8.20 -19.72
N ALA A 140 15.10 -7.84 -20.90
CA ALA A 140 15.82 -6.60 -21.10
C ALA A 140 14.92 -5.36 -20.91
N ALA A 141 13.68 -5.39 -21.41
CA ALA A 141 12.72 -4.31 -21.25
C ALA A 141 12.35 -4.09 -19.77
N ILE A 142 12.05 -5.16 -19.03
CA ILE A 142 11.73 -5.07 -17.59
C ILE A 142 12.94 -4.58 -16.79
N ALA A 143 14.16 -5.01 -17.15
CA ALA A 143 15.38 -4.57 -16.48
C ALA A 143 15.61 -3.04 -16.58
N ARG A 144 15.07 -2.36 -17.60
CA ARG A 144 15.15 -0.89 -17.71
C ARG A 144 14.40 -0.16 -16.60
N VAL A 145 13.34 -0.77 -16.07
CA VAL A 145 12.50 -0.18 -15.00
C VAL A 145 12.78 -0.77 -13.62
N SER A 146 13.45 -1.93 -13.55
CA SER A 146 13.84 -2.55 -12.28
C SER A 146 14.66 -1.61 -11.40
N GLY A 147 14.29 -1.52 -10.13
CA GLY A 147 14.90 -0.61 -9.14
C GLY A 147 14.65 0.88 -9.38
N ARG A 148 13.85 1.29 -10.36
CA ARG A 148 13.59 2.70 -10.70
C ARG A 148 12.24 3.22 -10.19
N VAL A 149 11.34 2.32 -9.79
CA VAL A 149 10.02 2.69 -9.27
C VAL A 149 10.10 2.75 -7.74
N THR A 150 10.45 3.91 -7.18
CA THR A 150 10.44 4.07 -5.71
C THR A 150 9.00 4.12 -5.19
N ALA A 151 8.80 3.90 -3.88
CA ALA A 151 7.47 4.01 -3.27
C ALA A 151 6.85 5.41 -3.43
N GLU A 152 7.68 6.46 -3.45
CA GLU A 152 7.22 7.82 -3.73
C GLU A 152 6.76 7.99 -5.18
N VAL A 153 7.53 7.48 -6.15
CA VAL A 153 7.14 7.49 -7.57
C VAL A 153 5.84 6.72 -7.76
N MET A 154 5.70 5.55 -7.12
CA MET A 154 4.47 4.75 -7.19
C MET A 154 3.27 5.49 -6.59
N ARG A 155 3.43 6.15 -5.43
CA ARG A 155 2.36 7.00 -4.85
C ARG A 155 1.93 8.11 -5.78
N ARG A 156 2.87 8.81 -6.43
CA ARG A 156 2.56 9.87 -7.40
C ARG A 156 1.78 9.32 -8.60
N MET A 157 2.20 8.19 -9.16
CA MET A 157 1.48 7.54 -10.27
C MET A 157 0.08 7.08 -9.84
N ASN A 158 -0.06 6.47 -8.67
CA ASN A 158 -1.37 6.08 -8.14
C ASN A 158 -2.26 7.30 -7.87
N ALA A 159 -1.72 8.41 -7.38
CA ALA A 159 -2.48 9.64 -7.17
C ALA A 159 -3.03 10.22 -8.48
N ALA A 160 -2.22 10.22 -9.54
CA ALA A 160 -2.66 10.65 -10.88
C ALA A 160 -3.86 9.83 -11.39
N VAL A 161 -3.86 8.52 -11.13
CA VAL A 161 -4.97 7.62 -11.54
C VAL A 161 -6.18 7.74 -10.60
N ASP A 162 -5.97 7.57 -9.29
CA ASP A 162 -7.05 7.46 -8.30
C ASP A 162 -7.79 8.78 -8.10
N ALA A 163 -7.03 9.88 -7.95
CA ALA A 163 -7.55 11.21 -7.69
C ALA A 163 -7.64 12.05 -8.96
N GLY A 164 -6.60 12.03 -9.80
CA GLY A 164 -6.54 12.77 -11.05
C GLY A 164 -7.41 12.19 -12.18
N ARG A 165 -7.84 10.92 -12.06
CA ARG A 165 -8.57 10.17 -13.09
C ARG A 165 -7.84 10.10 -14.42
N GLU A 166 -6.51 10.20 -14.39
CA GLU A 166 -5.66 10.05 -15.56
C GLU A 166 -5.64 8.61 -16.05
N ASP A 167 -5.44 8.43 -17.36
CA ASP A 167 -5.30 7.11 -17.96
C ASP A 167 -3.99 6.44 -17.48
N PRO A 168 -4.03 5.20 -16.95
CA PRO A 168 -2.83 4.53 -16.45
C PRO A 168 -1.72 4.38 -17.50
N SER A 169 -2.07 4.19 -18.78
CA SER A 169 -1.05 4.08 -19.84
C SER A 169 -0.37 5.42 -20.05
N ALA A 170 -1.11 6.53 -20.01
CA ALA A 170 -0.52 7.87 -20.11
C ALA A 170 0.42 8.17 -18.93
N VAL A 171 0.01 7.83 -17.71
CA VAL A 171 0.82 8.01 -16.49
C VAL A 171 2.13 7.20 -16.57
N VAL A 172 2.04 5.93 -16.96
CA VAL A 172 3.22 5.07 -17.11
C VAL A 172 4.12 5.55 -18.26
N SER A 173 3.56 5.95 -19.40
CA SER A 173 4.34 6.52 -20.50
C SER A 173 5.11 7.77 -20.07
N ALA A 174 4.46 8.69 -19.33
CA ALA A 174 5.11 9.87 -18.80
C ALA A 174 6.27 9.51 -17.85
N PHE A 175 6.09 8.51 -16.99
CA PHE A 175 7.18 7.99 -16.14
C PHE A 175 8.33 7.40 -16.96
N LEU A 176 8.04 6.56 -17.95
CA LEU A 176 9.08 5.95 -18.80
C LEU A 176 9.88 7.03 -19.56
N ASP A 177 9.22 8.08 -20.05
CA ASP A 177 9.88 9.22 -20.68
C ASP A 177 10.89 9.91 -19.73
N THR A 178 10.61 9.95 -18.41
CA THR A 178 11.56 10.51 -17.44
C THR A 178 12.81 9.65 -17.28
N LEU A 179 12.71 8.33 -17.48
CA LEU A 179 13.86 7.43 -17.43
C LEU A 179 14.73 7.58 -18.67
N ASP A 180 14.11 7.75 -19.84
CA ASP A 180 14.81 7.82 -21.13
C ASP A 180 15.53 9.15 -21.35
N ARG A 181 15.11 10.22 -20.67
CA ARG A 181 15.76 11.54 -20.71
C ARG A 181 17.02 11.65 -19.83
N GLY A 182 17.48 10.55 -19.22
CA GLY A 182 18.46 10.54 -18.13
C GLY A 182 19.68 11.45 -18.28
N VAL A 183 19.56 12.70 -17.79
CA VAL A 183 20.47 13.49 -16.93
C VAL A 183 19.59 14.52 -16.19
#